data_AF-A0A9W6BEF1-F1
#
_entry.id   AF-A0A9W6BEF1-F1
#
_cell.length_a   1.000
_cell.length_b   1.000
_cell.length_c   1.000
_cell.angle_alpha   90.00
_cell.angle_beta   90.00
_cell.angle_gamma   90.00
#
_symmetry.space_group_name_H-M   'P 1'
#
loop_
_entity.id
_entity.type
_entity.pdbx_description
1 polymer ?
#
loop_
_entity_poly.entity_id
_entity_poly.type
_entity_poly.pdbx_seq_one_letter_code
_entity_poly.pdbx_strand_id
1 'polypeptide(L)'
;MAAYGEDLGNQIFVTLRRGEEWPPKTVDVRVRYEQTIGDLKAAAAKQLGVPLDKQQLFWHGKELTSPYDSRTLLDMDMHTGFALQGYDLTVPPKYWPPVKNTSEGLVIEY
;
A
#
# COMPACT_ATOMS: atom_id res chain seq x y z
N MET A 1 -25.64 12.40 19.34
CA MET A 1 -25.88 11.21 18.50
C MET A 1 -24.60 10.93 17.74
N ALA A 2 -23.80 9.97 18.18
CA ALA A 2 -22.62 9.54 17.45
C ALA A 2 -23.01 8.32 16.61
N ALA A 3 -22.93 8.44 15.29
CA ALA A 3 -23.16 7.35 14.36
C ALA A 3 -21.95 6.38 14.41
N TYR A 4 -21.85 5.59 15.47
CA TYR A 4 -20.90 4.48 15.59
C TYR A 4 -21.47 3.21 14.94
N GLY A 5 -21.84 3.29 13.65
CA GLY A 5 -22.56 2.20 13.01
C GLY A 5 -22.70 2.27 11.49
N GLU A 6 -21.80 2.95 10.79
CA GLU A 6 -21.62 2.66 9.37
C GLU A 6 -20.47 1.67 9.22
N ASP A 7 -20.73 0.65 8.42
CA ASP A 7 -19.81 -0.40 8.00
C ASP A 7 -18.59 0.22 7.29
N LEU A 8 -17.61 0.69 8.08
CA LEU A 8 -16.42 1.42 7.61
C LEU A 8 -15.48 0.53 6.78
N GLY A 9 -15.81 -0.75 6.56
CA GLY A 9 -14.96 -1.71 5.88
C GLY A 9 -13.72 -2.11 6.70
N ASN A 10 -12.85 -2.88 6.07
CA ASN A 10 -11.57 -3.29 6.64
C ASN A 10 -10.59 -2.13 6.77
N GLN A 11 -9.77 -2.20 7.80
CA GLN A 11 -8.69 -1.24 8.02
C GLN A 11 -7.36 -1.81 7.53
N ILE A 12 -6.74 -1.15 6.57
CA ILE A 12 -5.37 -1.43 6.12
C ILE A 12 -4.50 -0.21 6.41
N PHE A 13 -3.38 -0.41 7.07
CA PHE A 13 -2.40 0.65 7.27
C PHE A 13 -1.47 0.71 6.05
N VAL A 14 -1.24 1.91 5.52
CA VAL A 14 -0.29 2.11 4.41
C VAL A 14 0.76 3.10 4.83
N THR A 15 2.02 2.67 4.80
CA THR A 15 3.18 3.48 5.17
C THR A 15 4.07 3.72 3.96
N LEU A 16 4.30 4.99 3.61
CA LEU A 16 5.28 5.38 2.59
C LEU A 16 6.50 6.07 3.22
N ARG A 17 7.69 5.64 2.79
CA ARG A 17 8.95 6.33 3.06
C ARG A 17 9.29 7.25 1.89
N ARG A 18 9.79 8.45 2.18
CA ARG A 18 10.16 9.45 1.17
C ARG A 18 11.61 9.88 1.38
N GLY A 19 12.51 9.41 0.52
CA GLY A 19 13.95 9.72 0.64
C GLY A 19 14.51 9.39 2.03
N GLU A 20 15.07 10.40 2.70
CA GLU A 20 15.60 10.30 4.08
C GLU A 20 14.67 10.94 5.12
N GLU A 21 13.44 11.29 4.74
CA GLU A 21 12.48 11.92 5.65
C GLU A 21 12.06 10.96 6.78
N TRP A 22 12.04 11.48 8.00
CA TRP A 22 11.57 10.78 9.20
C TRP A 22 10.61 11.68 9.98
N PRO A 23 9.46 11.15 10.47
CA PRO A 23 8.98 9.77 10.32
C PRO A 23 8.35 9.50 8.93
N PRO A 24 8.20 8.22 8.53
CA PRO A 24 7.43 7.85 7.35
C PRO A 24 5.98 8.29 7.50
N LYS A 25 5.30 8.49 6.36
CA LYS A 25 3.88 8.86 6.37
C LYS A 25 3.02 7.60 6.40
N THR A 26 2.22 7.44 7.45
CA THR A 26 1.26 6.34 7.60
C THR A 26 -0.17 6.89 7.56
N VAL A 27 -1.06 6.20 6.86
CA VAL A 27 -2.50 6.51 6.80
C VAL A 27 -3.33 5.25 7.06
N ASP A 28 -4.55 5.43 7.56
CA ASP A 28 -5.53 4.36 7.67
C ASP A 28 -6.47 4.34 6.46
N VAL A 29 -6.42 3.24 5.71
CA VAL A 29 -7.21 3.08 4.50
C VAL A 29 -8.38 2.14 4.80
N ARG A 30 -9.58 2.66 4.56
CA ARG A 30 -10.86 1.97 4.78
C ARG A 30 -11.35 1.37 3.45
N VAL A 31 -11.34 0.05 3.35
CA VAL A 31 -11.70 -0.70 2.13
C VAL A 31 -12.44 -2.00 2.45
N ARG A 32 -13.32 -2.46 1.57
CA ARG A 32 -14.06 -3.72 1.74
C ARG A 32 -13.30 -4.91 1.14
N TYR A 33 -13.65 -6.13 1.54
CA TYR A 33 -12.97 -7.35 1.05
C TYR A 33 -13.13 -7.56 -0.45
N GLU A 34 -14.26 -7.11 -1.00
CA GLU A 34 -14.62 -7.22 -2.41
C GLU A 34 -13.96 -6.14 -3.28
N GLN A 35 -13.37 -5.11 -2.66
CA GLN A 35 -12.63 -4.10 -3.40
C GLN A 35 -11.29 -4.66 -3.89
N THR A 36 -10.77 -4.03 -4.93
CA THR A 36 -9.55 -4.47 -5.60
C THR A 36 -8.30 -3.84 -4.98
N ILE A 37 -7.13 -4.41 -5.29
CA ILE A 37 -5.85 -3.78 -4.94
C ILE A 37 -5.71 -2.42 -5.64
N GLY A 38 -6.27 -2.25 -6.85
CA GLY A 38 -6.34 -0.96 -7.53
C GLY A 38 -7.10 0.09 -6.70
N ASP A 39 -8.24 -0.30 -6.12
CA ASP A 39 -9.03 0.58 -5.24
C ASP A 39 -8.26 0.96 -3.97
N LEU A 40 -7.59 -0.02 -3.34
CA LEU A 40 -6.75 0.21 -2.16
C LEU A 40 -5.62 1.20 -2.44
N LYS A 41 -4.90 1.02 -3.56
CA LYS A 41 -3.84 1.94 -3.99
C LYS A 41 -4.40 3.34 -4.24
N ALA A 42 -5.50 3.46 -4.99
CA ALA A 42 -6.13 4.75 -5.26
C ALA A 42 -6.58 5.48 -3.99
N ALA A 43 -7.20 4.76 -3.05
CA ALA A 43 -7.60 5.32 -1.76
C ALA A 43 -6.40 5.78 -0.93
N ALA A 44 -5.36 4.96 -0.87
CA ALA A 44 -4.11 5.29 -0.19
C ALA A 44 -3.42 6.51 -0.81
N ALA A 45 -3.29 6.56 -2.14
CA ALA A 45 -2.71 7.67 -2.90
C ALA A 45 -3.42 9.00 -2.58
N LYS A 46 -4.76 8.99 -2.55
CA LYS A 46 -5.56 10.17 -2.19
C LYS A 46 -5.28 10.67 -0.78
N GLN A 47 -5.17 9.77 0.20
CA GLN A 47 -4.90 10.16 1.60
C GLN A 47 -3.44 10.58 1.81
N LEU A 48 -2.51 9.93 1.14
CA LEU A 48 -1.08 10.23 1.21
C LEU A 48 -0.71 11.48 0.41
N GLY A 49 -1.53 11.88 -0.57
CA GLY A 49 -1.22 12.97 -1.49
C GLY A 49 -0.10 12.62 -2.47
N VAL A 50 0.12 11.33 -2.73
CA VAL A 50 1.15 10.81 -3.64
C VAL A 50 0.47 10.30 -4.90
N PRO A 51 0.93 10.67 -6.12
CA PRO A 51 0.38 10.13 -7.36
C PRO A 51 0.46 8.60 -7.42
N LEU A 52 -0.54 7.95 -8.03
CA LEU A 52 -0.63 6.49 -8.09
C LEU A 52 0.59 5.84 -8.77
N ASP A 53 1.13 6.48 -9.82
CA ASP A 53 2.32 6.06 -10.55
C ASP A 53 3.63 6.28 -9.77
N LYS A 54 3.57 7.09 -8.71
CA LYS A 54 4.68 7.34 -7.77
C LYS A 54 4.51 6.60 -6.45
N GLN A 55 3.42 5.86 -6.29
CA GLN A 55 3.16 5.07 -5.11
C GLN A 55 3.65 3.65 -5.33
N GLN A 56 4.73 3.27 -4.65
CA GLN A 56 5.25 1.91 -4.70
C GLN A 56 4.93 1.18 -3.40
N LEU A 57 4.11 0.13 -3.47
CA LEU A 57 3.70 -0.68 -2.32
C LEU A 57 4.27 -2.09 -2.40
N PHE A 58 4.60 -2.66 -1.25
CA PHE A 58 5.09 -4.02 -1.10
C PHE A 58 4.18 -4.82 -0.17
N TRP A 59 3.87 -6.05 -0.58
CA TRP A 59 3.13 -7.04 0.17
C TRP A 59 3.95 -8.34 0.27
N HIS A 60 4.18 -8.81 1.50
CA HIS A 60 5.12 -9.91 1.80
C HIS A 60 6.47 -9.78 1.09
N GLY A 61 7.01 -8.55 1.06
CA GLY A 61 8.28 -8.25 0.41
C GLY A 61 8.22 -8.17 -1.12
N LYS A 62 7.10 -8.49 -1.77
CA LYS A 62 6.93 -8.37 -3.22
C LYS A 62 6.22 -7.08 -3.58
N GLU A 63 6.69 -6.39 -4.61
CA GLU A 63 6.02 -5.22 -5.14
C GLU A 63 4.62 -5.57 -5.66
N LEU A 64 3.63 -4.79 -5.26
CA LEU A 64 2.28 -4.87 -5.81
C LEU A 64 2.27 -4.21 -7.19
N THR A 65 2.65 -4.98 -8.22
CA THR A 65 2.64 -4.55 -9.62
C THR A 65 1.23 -4.54 -10.22
N SER A 66 1.10 -4.05 -11.47
CA SER A 66 -0.19 -3.95 -12.17
C SER A 66 -1.00 -5.27 -12.27
N PRO A 67 -0.39 -6.46 -12.43
CA PRO A 67 -1.13 -7.73 -12.42
C PRO A 67 -1.95 -8.00 -11.15
N TYR A 68 -1.65 -7.31 -10.04
CA TYR A 68 -2.42 -7.41 -8.80
C TYR A 68 -3.63 -6.49 -8.76
N ASP A 69 -3.70 -5.46 -9.61
CA ASP A 69 -4.71 -4.40 -9.50
C ASP A 69 -6.14 -4.90 -9.64
N SER A 70 -6.36 -5.99 -10.37
CA SER A 70 -7.69 -6.61 -10.54
C SER A 70 -8.04 -7.64 -9.47
N ARG A 71 -7.11 -8.01 -8.60
CA ARG A 71 -7.37 -8.97 -7.51
C ARG A 71 -8.10 -8.27 -6.37
N THR A 72 -9.05 -8.96 -5.76
CA THR A 72 -9.73 -8.46 -4.57
C THR A 72 -8.82 -8.57 -3.34
N LEU A 73 -9.14 -7.83 -2.26
CA LEU A 73 -8.46 -8.01 -0.98
C LEU A 73 -8.64 -9.45 -0.46
N LEU A 74 -9.80 -10.05 -0.71
CA LEU A 74 -10.08 -11.44 -0.36
C LEU A 74 -9.20 -12.42 -1.14
N ASP A 75 -9.02 -12.23 -2.45
CA ASP A 75 -8.12 -13.08 -3.28
C ASP A 75 -6.64 -12.98 -2.87
N MET A 76 -6.30 -11.91 -2.17
CA MET A 76 -4.96 -11.58 -1.69
C MET A 76 -4.79 -11.89 -0.19
N ASP A 77 -5.78 -12.49 0.46
CA ASP A 77 -5.80 -12.78 1.91
C ASP A 77 -5.43 -11.54 2.77
N MET A 78 -5.80 -10.34 2.32
CA MET A 78 -5.54 -9.08 3.03
C MET A 78 -6.70 -8.77 3.98
N HIS A 79 -6.46 -8.93 5.28
CA HIS A 79 -7.46 -8.73 6.33
C HIS A 79 -7.28 -7.43 7.11
N THR A 80 -8.30 -7.09 7.90
CA THR A 80 -8.22 -5.95 8.83
C THR A 80 -6.99 -6.04 9.74
N GLY A 81 -6.27 -4.92 9.88
CA GLY A 81 -5.06 -4.81 10.68
C GLY A 81 -3.77 -5.10 9.91
N PHE A 82 -3.85 -5.52 8.65
CA PHE A 82 -2.67 -5.62 7.80
C PHE A 82 -2.03 -4.25 7.55
N ALA A 83 -0.72 -4.27 7.33
CA ALA A 83 0.06 -3.11 6.95
C ALA A 83 0.80 -3.35 5.64
N LEU A 84 0.70 -2.39 4.73
CA LEU A 84 1.54 -2.30 3.54
C LEU A 84 2.63 -1.27 3.77
N GLN A 85 3.82 -1.59 3.30
CA GLN A 85 4.97 -0.69 3.33
C GLN A 85 5.39 -0.35 1.92
N GLY A 86 5.93 0.84 1.75
CA GLY A 86 6.23 1.35 0.43
C GLY A 86 7.10 2.58 0.42
N TYR A 87 7.28 3.10 -0.79
CA TYR A 87 8.08 4.28 -1.06
C TYR A 87 7.29 5.27 -1.91
N ASP A 88 7.46 6.55 -1.57
CA ASP A 88 7.04 7.66 -2.41
C ASP A 88 8.15 7.95 -3.43
N LEU A 89 7.88 7.64 -4.69
CA LEU A 89 8.79 7.79 -5.82
C LEU A 89 8.78 9.22 -6.42
N THR A 90 8.13 10.19 -5.77
CA THR A 90 8.30 11.63 -6.12
C THR A 90 9.73 12.10 -5.89
N VAL A 91 10.48 11.38 -5.04
CA VAL A 91 11.91 11.52 -4.85
C VAL A 91 12.59 10.16 -5.08
N PRO A 92 13.89 10.12 -5.42
CA PRO A 92 14.61 8.86 -5.52
C PRO A 92 14.50 8.03 -4.22
N PRO A 93 14.02 6.78 -4.29
CA PRO A 93 13.82 5.96 -3.10
C PRO A 93 15.17 5.51 -2.53
N LYS A 94 15.26 5.53 -1.19
CA LYS A 94 16.36 4.90 -0.45
C LYS A 94 15.87 3.57 0.11
N TYR A 95 16.02 2.51 -0.67
CA TYR A 95 15.57 1.17 -0.29
C TYR A 95 16.37 0.65 0.90
N TRP A 96 15.63 0.30 1.96
CA TRP A 96 16.19 -0.42 3.10
C TRP A 96 15.10 -1.27 3.78
N PRO A 97 15.17 -2.61 3.74
CA PRO A 97 16.25 -3.44 3.17
C PRO A 97 16.45 -3.26 1.65
N PRO A 98 17.58 -3.73 1.08
CA PRO A 98 17.80 -3.71 -0.36
C PRO A 98 16.69 -4.42 -1.13
N VAL A 99 16.47 -4.00 -2.37
CA VAL A 99 15.50 -4.63 -3.27
C VAL A 99 16.21 -5.21 -4.49
N LYS A 100 15.72 -6.34 -4.96
CA LYS A 100 16.17 -6.99 -6.19
C LYS A 100 15.11 -6.84 -7.27
N ASN A 101 15.56 -6.55 -8.49
CA ASN A 101 14.70 -6.54 -9.67
C ASN A 101 14.53 -7.98 -10.19
N THR A 102 13.28 -8.40 -10.37
CA THR A 102 12.88 -9.71 -10.90
C THR A 102 11.94 -9.53 -12.08
N SER A 103 11.65 -10.59 -12.83
CA SER A 103 10.68 -10.54 -13.93
C SER A 103 9.25 -10.19 -13.47
N GLU A 104 8.95 -10.33 -12.17
CA GLU A 104 7.63 -10.05 -11.58
C GLU A 104 7.55 -8.67 -10.88
N GLY A 105 8.67 -7.93 -10.82
CA GLY A 105 8.79 -6.66 -10.11
C GLY A 105 9.92 -6.66 -9.08
N LEU A 106 9.92 -5.67 -8.17
CA LEU A 106 10.88 -5.60 -7.08
C LEU A 106 10.54 -6.55 -5.93
N VAL A 107 11.56 -7.15 -5.34
CA VAL A 107 11.45 -7.99 -4.14
C VAL A 107 12.42 -7.48 -3.07
N ILE A 108 11.93 -7.28 -1.85
CA ILE A 108 12.74 -6.93 -0.67
C ILE A 108 13.58 -8.15 -0.28
N GLU A 109 14.88 -7.95 -0.16
CA GLU A 109 15.80 -8.95 0.37
C GLU A 109 15.93 -8.73 1.88
N TYR A 110 15.42 -9.69 2.66
CA TYR A 110 15.62 -9.76 4.12
C TYR A 110 16.87 -10.57 4.46
#